data_AF-A0A6G8NQZ1-F1
#
_entry.id   AF-A0A6G8NQZ1-F1
#
_cell.length_a   1.000
_cell.length_b   1.000
_cell.length_c   1.000
_cell.angle_alpha   90.00
_cell.angle_beta   90.00
_cell.angle_gamma   90.00
#
_symmetry.space_group_name_H-M   'P 1'
#
loop_
_entity.id
_entity.type
_entity.pdbx_description
1 polymer ?
#
loop_
_entity_poly.entity_id
_entity_poly.type
_entity_poly.pdbx_seq_one_letter_code
_entity_poly.pdbx_strand_id
1 'polypeptide(L)' 'MVATKDRVRIIDTTVLSNDWYVLKQTTFDFQRRDGAWQRQSRVIYDRGNGATIMLLQFAALNPVLERSVS' A
#
# COMPACT_ATOMS: atom_id res chain seq x y z
N MET A 1 4.99 17.27 -15.64
CA MET A 1 5.51 16.58 -14.43
C MET A 1 6.01 15.21 -14.85
N VAL A 2 7.18 14.77 -14.39
CA VAL A 2 7.64 13.38 -14.60
C VAL A 2 6.76 12.46 -13.77
N ALA A 3 6.21 11.40 -14.37
CA ALA A 3 5.34 10.47 -13.65
C ALA A 3 6.17 9.67 -12.63
N THR A 4 5.59 9.35 -11.48
CA THR A 4 6.28 8.59 -10.43
C THR A 4 6.83 7.26 -10.95
N LYS A 5 6.13 6.62 -11.90
CA LYS A 5 6.57 5.37 -12.53
C LYS A 5 7.95 5.49 -13.19
N ASP A 6 8.28 6.66 -13.75
CA ASP A 6 9.55 6.88 -14.46
C ASP A 6 10.72 7.13 -13.49
N ARG A 7 10.41 7.38 -12.21
CA ARG A 7 11.37 7.65 -11.13
C ARG A 7 11.64 6.44 -10.24
N VAL A 8 11.09 5.28 -10.59
CA VAL A 8 11.23 4.03 -9.83
C VAL A 8 11.79 2.95 -10.75
N ARG A 9 12.82 2.24 -10.28
CA ARG A 9 13.36 1.06 -10.96
C ARG A 9 13.41 -0.10 -9.98
N ILE A 10 12.59 -1.13 -10.22
CA ILE A 10 12.63 -2.36 -9.42
C ILE A 10 13.95 -3.06 -9.70
N ILE A 11 14.69 -3.41 -8.64
CA ILE A 11 15.95 -4.15 -8.73
C ILE A 11 15.73 -5.62 -8.39
N ASP A 12 15.02 -5.87 -7.28
CA ASP A 12 14.73 -7.22 -6.83
C ASP A 12 13.40 -7.27 -6.08
N THR A 13 12.77 -8.45 -6.08
CA THR A 13 11.65 -8.77 -5.19
C THR A 13 11.80 -10.18 -4.66
N THR A 14 11.95 -10.29 -3.34
CA THR A 14 12.09 -11.55 -2.63
C THR A 14 10.86 -11.79 -1.75
N VAL A 15 10.27 -12.97 -1.84
CA VAL A 15 9.20 -13.41 -0.92
C VAL A 15 9.83 -13.86 0.39
N LEU A 16 9.39 -13.27 1.50
CA LEU A 16 9.84 -13.59 2.86
C LEU A 16 8.91 -14.59 3.55
N SER A 17 7.62 -14.55 3.27
CA SER A 17 6.60 -15.51 3.70
C SER A 17 5.43 -15.52 2.71
N ASN A 18 4.81 -16.68 2.53
CA ASN A 18 3.69 -16.89 1.61
C ASN A 18 2.70 -17.89 2.23
N ASP A 19 2.02 -17.43 3.28
CA ASP A 19 1.00 -18.20 3.98
C ASP A 19 -0.39 -17.62 3.65
N TRP A 20 -1.11 -17.13 4.67
CA TRP A 20 -2.40 -16.45 4.49
C TRP A 20 -2.30 -15.16 3.68
N TYR A 21 -1.14 -14.50 3.74
CA TYR A 21 -0.83 -13.27 3.03
C TYR A 21 0.63 -13.33 2.58
N VAL A 22 0.97 -12.57 1.53
CA VAL A 22 2.34 -12.54 1.00
C VAL A 22 3.12 -11.41 1.67
N LEU A 23 4.21 -11.76 2.36
CA LEU A 23 5.19 -10.80 2.82
C LEU A 23 6.36 -10.80 1.82
N LYS A 24 6.61 -9.66 1.17
CA LYS A 24 7.68 -9.52 0.18
C LYS A 24 8.58 -8.34 0.51
N GLN A 25 9.88 -8.52 0.31
CA GLN A 25 10.84 -7.42 0.30
C GLN A 25 11.09 -7.00 -1.14
N THR A 26 10.86 -5.73 -1.45
CA THR A 26 11.19 -5.15 -2.76
C THR A 26 12.35 -4.17 -2.58
N THR A 27 13.40 -4.38 -3.36
CA THR A 27 14.52 -3.45 -3.47
C THR A 27 14.40 -2.70 -4.79
N PHE A 28 14.52 -1.38 -4.73
CA PHE A 28 14.35 -0.51 -5.90
C PHE A 28 15.24 0.72 -5.80
N ASP A 29 15.56 1.29 -6.96
CA ASP A 29 16.11 2.64 -7.06
C ASP A 29 14.99 3.65 -7.20
N PHE A 30 15.08 4.73 -6.44
CA PHE A 30 14.19 5.88 -6.54
C PHE A 30 14.98 7.13 -6.91
N GLN A 31 14.52 7.84 -7.94
CA GLN A 31 15.08 9.12 -8.31
C GLN A 31 14.48 10.23 -7.45
N ARG A 32 15.31 10.83 -6.60
CA ARG A 32 14.94 11.97 -5.75
C ARG A 32 14.67 13.22 -6.58
N ARG A 33 14.13 14.26 -5.94
CA ARG A 33 13.77 15.52 -6.62
C ARG A 33 14.98 16.27 -7.18
N ASP A 34 16.16 16.04 -6.59
CA ASP A 34 17.46 16.55 -7.03
C ASP A 34 18.05 15.79 -8.22
N GLY A 35 17.36 14.75 -8.72
CA GLY A 35 17.82 13.91 -9.83
C GLY A 35 18.72 12.75 -9.42
N ALA A 36 19.16 12.68 -8.16
CA ALA A 36 20.01 11.61 -7.66
C ALA A 36 19.23 10.30 -7.48
N TRP A 37 19.85 9.18 -7.83
CA TRP A 37 19.32 7.85 -7.61
C TRP A 37 19.70 7.33 -6.22
N GLN A 38 18.73 6.74 -5.52
CA GLN A 38 18.95 6.12 -4.22
C GLN A 38 18.33 4.72 -4.18
N ARG A 39 19.14 3.74 -3.75
CA ARG A 39 18.71 2.39 -3.42
C ARG A 39 17.87 2.38 -2.13
N GLN A 40 16.72 1.75 -2.16
CA GLN A 40 15.84 1.56 -1.01
C GLN A 40 15.32 0.11 -0.98
N SER A 41 14.98 -0.35 0.22
CA SER A 41 14.32 -1.64 0.44
C SER A 41 13.07 -1.42 1.30
N ARG A 42 11.97 -2.08 0.94
CA ARG A 42 10.71 -2.04 1.69
C ARG A 42 10.18 -3.45 1.86
N VAL A 43 9.71 -3.77 3.06
CA VAL A 43 8.92 -4.97 3.31
C VAL A 43 7.45 -4.60 3.18
N ILE A 44 6.74 -5.31 2.31
CA ILE A 44 5.36 -5.05 1.92
C ILE A 44 4.55 -6.28 2.31
N TYR A 45 3.45 -6.04 3.01
CA TYR A 45 2.51 -7.08 3.39
C TYR A 45 1.28 -6.99 2.50
N ASP A 46 1.15 -7.94 1.60
CA ASP A 46 0.12 -8.01 0.57
C ASP A 46 -1.10 -8.75 1.12
N ARG A 47 -2.12 -7.98 1.53
CA ARG A 47 -3.37 -8.52 2.09
C ARG A 47 -4.50 -8.64 1.07
N GLY A 48 -4.22 -8.42 -0.21
CA GLY A 48 -5.24 -8.24 -1.23
C GLY A 48 -5.95 -6.88 -1.13
N ASN A 49 -7.04 -6.72 -1.88
CA ASN A 49 -7.80 -5.48 -1.96
C ASN A 49 -9.04 -5.55 -1.06
N GLY A 50 -9.37 -4.45 -0.39
CA GLY A 50 -10.62 -4.29 0.36
C GLY A 50 -11.58 -3.33 -0.34
N ALA A 51 -12.88 -3.45 -0.02
CA ALA A 51 -13.89 -2.47 -0.36
C ALA A 51 -14.46 -1.86 0.93
N THR A 52 -14.75 -0.57 0.93
CA THR A 52 -15.38 0.13 2.06
C THR A 52 -16.60 0.90 1.56
N ILE A 53 -17.68 0.88 2.34
CA ILE A 53 -18.89 1.67 2.09
C ILE A 53 -19.04 2.65 3.25
N MET A 54 -19.24 3.93 2.92
CA MET A 54 -19.59 4.97 3.89
C MET A 54 -21.10 5.24 3.75
N LEU A 55 -21.86 4.98 4.81
CA LEU A 55 -23.29 5.28 4.86
C LEU A 55 -23.49 6.77 5.21
N LEU A 56 -24.16 7.51 4.34
CA LEU A 56 -24.56 8.90 4.59
C LEU A 56 -26.07 8.93 4.88
N GLN A 57 -26.44 9.40 6.07
CA GLN A 57 -27.83 9.60 6.48
C GLN A 57 -28.19 11.09 6.42
N PHE A 58 -29.15 11.45 5.56
CA PHE A 58 -29.77 12.77 5.57
C PHE A 58 -31.01 12.72 6.51
N ALA A 59 -30.78 12.82 7.84
CA ALA A 59 -31.71 12.93 9.00
C ALA A 59 -33.06 12.14 8.97
N ALA A 60 -33.47 11.34 9.96
CA ALA A 60 -33.20 11.35 11.40
C ALA A 60 -33.35 9.95 12.06
N LEU A 61 -32.64 9.77 13.19
CA LEU A 61 -32.81 8.81 14.30
C LEU A 61 -32.54 7.30 14.06
N ASN A 62 -31.24 6.97 14.00
CA ASN A 62 -30.54 5.99 14.87
C ASN A 62 -29.38 5.34 14.10
N PRO A 63 -28.11 5.72 14.35
CA PRO A 63 -26.99 5.06 13.71
C PRO A 63 -26.80 3.65 14.30
N VAL A 64 -26.96 2.63 13.45
CA VAL A 64 -26.42 1.28 13.73
C VAL A 64 -24.91 1.36 13.52
N LEU A 65 -24.15 1.23 14.60
CA LEU A 65 -22.69 1.20 14.58
C LEU A 65 -22.25 -0.26 14.43
N GLU A 66 -21.60 -0.61 13.33
CA GLU A 66 -20.85 -1.86 13.26
C GLU A 66 -19.61 -1.77 14.14
N ARG A 67 -19.48 -2.67 15.11
CA ARG A 67 -18.30 -2.78 15.99
C ARG A 67 -17.40 -3.90 15.45
N SER A 68 -16.28 -3.53 14.83
CA SER A 68 -15.18 -4.47 14.61
C SER A 68 -14.26 -4.48 15.83
N VAL A 69 -14.04 -5.67 16.40
CA VAL A 69 -12.99 -5.88 17.41
C VAL A 69 -11.70 -6.14 16.64
N SER A 70 -10.68 -5.31 16.87
CA SER A 70 -9.32 -5.52 16.35
C SER A 70 -8.59 -6.63 17.11
#